data_AF-A0AAN7ZD39-F1
#
_entry.id   AF-A0AAN7ZD39-F1
#
_cell.length_a   1.000
_cell.length_b   1.000
_cell.length_c   1.000
_cell.angle_alpha   90.00
_cell.angle_beta   90.00
_cell.angle_gamma   90.00
#
_symmetry.space_group_name_H-M   'P 1'
#
loop_
_entity.id
_entity.type
_entity.pdbx_description
1 polymer ?
#
loop_
_entity_poly.entity_id
_entity_poly.type
_entity_poly.pdbx_seq_one_letter_code
_entity_poly.pdbx_strand_id
1 'polypeptide(L)'
;MDFINSIPTHMDFDGQARAEKYSRVIITLFGAVGIIWGYIIQQFSQTVYILAAGFLLAAILTIPPWPIYRKRALHWQKARSSDSVEHSKKKKK
;
A
#
# COMPACT_ATOMS: atom_id res chain seq x y z
N MET A 1 -14.36 -2.87 19.66
CA MET A 1 -14.80 -2.23 18.40
C MET A 1 -14.23 -0.83 18.23
N ASP A 2 -13.59 -0.27 19.26
CA ASP A 2 -13.03 1.09 19.27
C ASP A 2 -11.71 1.21 18.49
N PHE A 3 -10.95 0.12 18.41
CA PHE A 3 -9.67 0.10 17.69
C PHE A 3 -9.84 0.38 16.19
N ILE A 4 -10.86 -0.23 15.56
CA ILE A 4 -11.15 -0.08 14.12
C ILE A 4 -11.59 1.36 13.78
N ASN A 5 -12.39 1.99 14.64
CA ASN A 5 -12.86 3.36 14.44
C ASN A 5 -11.76 4.42 14.68
N SER A 6 -10.70 4.08 15.42
CA SER A 6 -9.55 4.97 15.61
C SER A 6 -8.55 4.95 14.44
N ILE A 7 -8.68 4.00 13.51
CA ILE A 7 -7.77 3.84 12.38
C ILE A 7 -8.07 4.96 11.38
N PRO A 8 -7.14 5.91 11.17
CA PRO A 8 -7.34 6.95 10.17
C PRO A 8 -7.34 6.29 8.79
N THR A 9 -8.32 6.63 7.96
CA THR A 9 -8.53 6.03 6.63
C THR A 9 -7.49 6.47 5.60
N HIS A 10 -6.67 7.47 5.92
CA HIS A 10 -5.68 8.02 5.02
C HIS A 10 -4.36 7.25 5.07
N MET A 11 -3.96 6.71 3.92
CA MET A 11 -2.67 6.07 3.66
C MET A 11 -1.79 7.05 2.87
N ASP A 12 -0.54 7.27 3.30
CA ASP A 12 0.38 8.15 2.57
C ASP A 12 0.84 7.49 1.26
N PHE A 13 1.22 8.30 0.25
CA PHE A 13 1.72 7.80 -1.04
C PHE A 13 2.95 6.88 -0.89
N ASP A 14 3.94 7.29 -0.07
CA ASP A 14 5.10 6.47 0.28
C ASP A 14 4.68 5.17 1.01
N GLY A 15 3.59 5.24 1.78
CA GLY A 15 2.99 4.10 2.47
C GLY A 15 2.39 3.08 1.51
N GLN A 16 1.63 3.56 0.51
CA GLN A 16 1.05 2.72 -0.55
C GLN A 16 2.13 1.98 -1.35
N ALA A 17 3.20 2.68 -1.77
CA ALA A 17 4.29 2.07 -2.53
C ALA A 17 5.00 0.95 -1.74
N ARG A 18 5.17 1.15 -0.42
CA ARG A 18 5.72 0.11 0.47
C ARG A 18 4.77 -1.07 0.64
N ALA A 19 3.49 -0.81 0.83
CA ALA A 19 2.47 -1.84 0.96
C ALA A 19 2.44 -2.73 -0.30
N GLU A 20 2.51 -2.14 -1.49
CA GLU A 20 2.57 -2.89 -2.74
C GLU A 20 3.84 -3.76 -2.83
N LYS A 21 5.00 -3.20 -2.48
CA LYS A 21 6.26 -3.95 -2.45
C LYS A 21 6.19 -5.15 -1.52
N TYR A 22 5.61 -4.98 -0.31
CA TYR A 22 5.45 -6.09 0.63
C TYR A 22 4.47 -7.14 0.13
N SER A 23 3.31 -6.73 -0.42
CA SER A 23 2.34 -7.65 -1.02
C SER A 23 3.00 -8.55 -2.07
N ARG A 24 3.75 -7.92 -2.98
CA ARG A 24 4.46 -8.63 -4.05
C ARG A 24 5.47 -9.63 -3.51
N VAL A 25 6.32 -9.20 -2.57
CA VAL A 25 7.32 -10.09 -1.96
C VAL A 25 6.67 -11.28 -1.26
N ILE A 26 5.61 -11.04 -0.47
CA ILE A 26 4.90 -12.10 0.26
C ILE A 26 4.28 -13.10 -0.72
N ILE A 27 3.50 -12.62 -1.70
CA ILE A 27 2.83 -13.51 -2.66
C ILE A 27 3.85 -14.30 -3.48
N THR A 28 4.95 -13.69 -3.90
CA THR A 28 6.01 -14.40 -4.64
C THR A 28 6.67 -15.49 -3.79
N LEU A 29 6.96 -15.22 -2.51
CA LEU A 29 7.55 -16.22 -1.60
C LEU A 29 6.59 -17.39 -1.36
N PHE A 30 5.33 -17.10 -1.04
CA PHE A 30 4.32 -18.14 -0.83
C PHE A 30 4.02 -18.92 -2.12
N GLY A 31 4.04 -18.28 -3.28
CA GLY A 31 3.91 -18.95 -4.57
C GLY A 31 5.06 -19.92 -4.84
N ALA A 32 6.30 -19.50 -4.62
CA ALA A 32 7.47 -20.37 -4.79
C ALA A 32 7.44 -21.58 -3.85
N VAL A 33 7.17 -21.35 -2.56
CA VAL A 33 7.04 -22.42 -1.56
C VAL A 33 5.86 -23.34 -1.89
N GLY A 34 4.73 -22.76 -2.27
CA GLY A 34 3.53 -23.50 -2.66
C GLY A 34 3.78 -24.45 -3.83
N ILE A 35 4.47 -23.97 -4.87
CA ILE A 35 4.85 -24.79 -6.04
C ILE A 35 5.77 -25.95 -5.63
N ILE A 36 6.83 -25.67 -4.87
CA ILE A 36 7.77 -26.71 -4.42
C ILE A 36 7.05 -27.78 -3.60
N TRP A 37 6.21 -27.35 -2.65
CA TRP A 37 5.47 -28.24 -1.78
C TRP A 37 4.42 -29.08 -2.52
N GLY A 38 3.63 -28.45 -3.39
CA GLY A 38 2.62 -29.16 -4.17
C GLY A 38 3.23 -30.11 -5.21
N TYR A 39 4.45 -29.83 -5.69
CA TYR A 39 5.20 -30.76 -6.54
C TYR A 39 5.58 -32.03 -5.76
N ILE A 40 6.06 -31.90 -4.52
CA ILE A 40 6.43 -33.05 -3.67
C ILE A 40 5.20 -33.93 -3.37
N ILE A 41 4.07 -33.32 -3.03
CA ILE A 41 2.83 -34.04 -2.69
C ILE A 41 2.07 -34.51 -3.95
N GLN A 42 2.45 -34.03 -5.13
CA GLN A 42 1.74 -34.23 -6.41
C GLN A 42 0.26 -33.83 -6.38
N GLN A 43 -0.09 -32.84 -5.54
CA GLN A 43 -1.44 -32.29 -5.47
C GLN A 43 -1.41 -30.78 -5.70
N PHE A 44 -2.07 -30.34 -6.77
CA PHE A 44 -2.16 -28.93 -7.11
C PHE A 44 -2.97 -28.13 -6.07
N SER A 45 -3.95 -28.75 -5.40
CA SER A 45 -4.76 -28.09 -4.36
C SER A 45 -3.91 -27.51 -3.22
N GLN A 46 -2.83 -28.19 -2.84
CA GLN A 46 -1.91 -27.74 -1.78
C GLN A 46 -1.20 -26.44 -2.16
N THR A 47 -0.81 -26.30 -3.44
CA THR A 47 -0.23 -25.04 -3.95
C THR A 47 -1.20 -23.88 -3.79
N VAL A 48 -2.49 -24.12 -4.07
CA VAL A 48 -3.56 -23.12 -4.01
C VAL A 48 -3.86 -22.74 -2.56
N TYR A 49 -3.87 -23.70 -1.63
CA TYR A 49 -4.05 -23.40 -0.21
C TYR A 49 -2.92 -22.55 0.36
N ILE A 50 -1.67 -22.86 0.00
CA ILE A 50 -0.52 -22.07 0.44
C ILE A 50 -0.55 -20.67 -0.17
N LEU A 51 -0.90 -20.56 -1.46
CA LEU A 51 -1.03 -19.27 -2.13
C LEU A 51 -2.17 -18.44 -1.52
N ALA A 52 -3.31 -19.05 -1.22
CA ALA A 52 -4.45 -18.39 -0.58
C ALA A 52 -4.11 -17.92 0.83
N ALA A 53 -3.37 -18.73 1.62
CA ALA A 53 -2.86 -18.31 2.92
C ALA A 53 -1.90 -17.12 2.80
N GLY A 54 -1.00 -17.14 1.82
CA GLY A 54 -0.09 -16.03 1.52
C GLY A 54 -0.83 -14.75 1.11
N PHE A 55 -1.89 -14.89 0.30
CA PHE A 55 -2.74 -13.78 -0.11
C PHE A 55 -3.49 -13.17 1.07
N LEU A 56 -4.09 -14.00 1.93
CA LEU A 56 -4.77 -13.51 3.14
C LEU A 56 -3.80 -12.79 4.07
N LEU A 57 -2.60 -13.31 4.26
CA LEU A 57 -1.55 -12.66 5.05
C LEU A 57 -1.13 -11.32 4.43
N ALA A 58 -0.90 -11.29 3.12
CA ALA A 58 -0.58 -10.06 2.39
C ALA A 58 -1.71 -9.03 2.50
N ALA A 59 -2.97 -9.46 2.41
CA ALA A 59 -4.14 -8.61 2.55
C ALA A 59 -4.22 -8.00 3.95
N ILE A 60 -4.06 -8.81 5.01
CA ILE A 60 -4.05 -8.32 6.40
C ILE A 60 -2.91 -7.33 6.63
N LEU A 61 -1.75 -7.51 5.99
CA LEU A 61 -0.60 -6.63 6.19
C LEU A 61 -0.67 -5.32 5.37
N THR A 62 -1.35 -5.33 4.24
CA THR A 62 -1.31 -4.20 3.28
C THR A 62 -2.62 -3.41 3.17
N ILE A 63 -3.77 -4.01 3.50
CA ILE A 63 -5.08 -3.34 3.43
C ILE A 63 -5.33 -2.40 4.62
N PRO A 64 -5.11 -2.80 5.89
CA PRO A 64 -5.28 -1.87 7.00
C PRO A 64 -4.21 -0.76 6.88
N PRO A 65 -4.57 0.51 7.05
CA PRO A 65 -3.61 1.61 7.04
C PRO A 65 -2.85 1.65 8.38
N TRP A 66 -1.94 0.69 8.55
CA TRP A 66 -1.09 0.57 9.73
C TRP A 66 -0.29 1.85 9.95
N PRO A 67 -0.04 2.26 11.22
CA PRO A 67 0.67 3.49 11.53
C PRO A 67 2.10 3.55 10.95
N ILE A 68 2.68 2.40 10.59
CA ILE A 68 3.98 2.32 9.92
C ILE A 68 3.98 2.95 8.51
N TYR A 69 2.83 2.98 7.84
CA TYR A 69 2.66 3.52 6.50
C TYR A 69 2.34 5.03 6.49
N ARG A 70 2.19 5.67 7.67
CA ARG A 70 1.83 7.09 7.81
C ARG A 70 2.93 7.96 8.44
N LYS A 71 4.19 7.63 8.17
CA LYS A 71 5.32 8.34 8.79
C LYS A 71 5.67 9.67 8.11
N ARG A 72 5.01 10.02 7.00
CA ARG A 72 5.38 11.20 6.18
C ARG A 72 4.14 12.02 5.84
N ALA A 73 3.71 12.81 6.82
CA ALA A 73 2.68 13.82 6.59
C ALA A 73 3.14 14.80 5.50
N LEU A 74 2.38 14.88 4.41
CA LEU A 74 2.60 15.83 3.32
C LEU A 74 2.44 17.26 3.85
N HIS A 75 3.51 18.04 3.80
CA HIS A 75 3.47 19.45 4.18
C HIS A 75 2.94 20.27 2.99
N TRP A 76 1.60 20.39 2.90
CA TRP A 76 0.95 21.14 1.84
C TRP A 76 1.46 22.59 1.80
N GLN A 77 1.92 23.03 0.64
CA GLN A 77 2.29 24.43 0.42
C GLN A 77 1.04 25.31 0.50
N LYS A 78 1.18 26.49 1.10
CA LYS A 78 0.07 27.45 1.23
C LYS A 78 -0.45 27.83 -0.15
N ALA A 79 -1.77 27.96 -0.29
CA ALA A 79 -2.38 28.39 -1.56
C ALA A 79 -1.74 29.70 -2.02
N ARG A 80 -1.31 29.76 -3.29
CA ARG A 80 -0.79 31.01 -3.86
C ARG A 80 -1.92 32.03 -3.86
N SER A 81 -1.70 33.18 -3.24
CA SER A 81 -2.66 34.28 -3.32
C SER A 81 -2.82 34.74 -4.78
N SER A 82 -4.07 35.00 -5.16
CA SER A 82 -4.49 35.49 -6.48
C SER A 82 -3.77 36.76 -6.91
N ASP A 83 -3.19 37.51 -5.97
CA ASP A 83 -2.50 38.78 -6.21
C ASP A 83 -1.23 38.62 -7.05
N SER A 84 -0.62 37.43 -7.05
CA SER A 84 0.59 37.14 -7.83
C SER A 84 0.35 36.97 -9.33
N VAL A 85 -0.89 36.68 -9.75
CA VAL A 85 -1.25 36.54 -11.17
C VAL A 85 -1.46 37.90 -11.84
N GLU A 86 -1.91 38.90 -11.08
CA GLU A 86 -2.19 40.23 -11.62
C GLU A 86 -0.91 41.01 -11.95
N HIS A 87 0.14 40.85 -11.13
CA HIS A 87 1.42 41.53 -11.36
C HIS A 87 2.21 40.98 -12.58
N SER A 88 1.96 39.72 -12.97
CA SER A 88 2.56 39.13 -14.19
C SER A 88 1.82 39.50 -15.47
N LYS A 89 0.50 39.78 -15.41
CA LYS A 89 -0.27 40.24 -16.58
C LYS A 89 -0.02 41.73 -16.88
N LYS A 90 0.19 42.56 -15.86
CA LYS A 90 0.45 44.01 -16.03
C LYS A 90 1.82 44.34 -16.63
N LYS A 91 2.81 43.44 -16.50
CA LYS A 91 4.15 43.61 -17.07
C LYS A 91 4.25 43.22 -18.56
N LYS A 92 3.16 42.68 -19.13
CA LYS A 92 3.09 42.19 -20.51
C LYS A 92 2.09 42.99 -21.37
N LYS A 93 1.61 44.13 -20.86
CA LYS A 93 0.69 45.04 -21.54
C LYS A 93 1.33 46.41 -21.67
#